data_AF-A0A522ALZ1-F1
#
_entry.id   AF-A0A522ALZ1-F1
#
_cell.length_a   1.000
_cell.length_b   1.000
_cell.length_c   1.000
_cell.angle_alpha   90.00
_cell.angle_beta   90.00
_cell.angle_gamma   90.00
#
_symmetry.space_group_name_H-M   'P 1'
#
loop_
_entity.id
_entity.type
_entity.pdbx_description
1 polymer ?
#
loop_
_entity_poly.entity_id
_entity_poly.type
_entity_poly.pdbx_seq_one_letter_code
_entity_poly.pdbx_strand_id
1 'polypeptide(L)'
;CGTVKVPQIGKTSVAGTGNFNFNGGTLKPTATTATFMQGLSAANINAGGAIIDTAGFDITIGQSLLNGGGGGGLTKNGAGTLTLSGASTYTGNTVISGGTLALSGSATLASQVVIPSGRTFDVSAVTGGNVQNPMSGEGAVNGSVVAAASVAIYPATDGTVGTLTFNNDLDMSGGGSIRLDLSTTYNSGNDQVVVSGNLTVSSSTVIRVKALSGAANLSTVADYVLCSVTGTTTMGTTPSLAWDGTTPGNYLSFSVQQVGNNLVLHYTPATAPTVTATSSPATLVRNQKVTVTATVTPGTGSVTNVVADASQIGDSATATLVLSATPNVYTNTFTVAAGTAPGVKLLAVVAKANSGLNSPAYTVTNTVVATNEVWVGAGADDNWTTSPNWNTATPASSGDAVTFAGTTRPTPNLDSNFSVIGMTFDATAGSFTLGTANSSVLTLTANGILNLSASTQTVNVPITMSGAQTFNAAAGKLVLSQTLTKGGNLVTVTGAANAVISGTISGSGSFFKRGSGGLTVANSATWDLT
;
A
#
# COMPACT_ATOMS: atom_id res chain seq x y z
N CYS A 1 -48.04 -13.22 -31.19
CA CYS A 1 -47.95 -11.88 -31.82
C CYS A 1 -48.21 -11.99 -33.32
N GLY A 2 -48.96 -11.05 -33.90
CA GLY A 2 -49.29 -11.04 -35.34
C GLY A 2 -48.22 -10.36 -36.20
N THR A 3 -48.28 -10.59 -37.51
CA THR A 3 -47.46 -9.90 -38.53
C THR A 3 -48.36 -9.06 -39.42
N VAL A 4 -48.00 -7.80 -39.63
CA VAL A 4 -48.61 -6.91 -40.64
C VAL A 4 -47.68 -6.85 -41.84
N LYS A 5 -48.14 -7.35 -42.99
CA LYS A 5 -47.39 -7.33 -44.25
C LYS A 5 -48.05 -6.36 -45.23
N VAL A 6 -47.36 -5.28 -45.59
CA VAL A 6 -47.92 -4.18 -46.39
C VAL A 6 -46.86 -3.56 -47.31
N PRO A 7 -47.25 -2.90 -48.42
CA PRO A 7 -46.31 -2.17 -49.26
C PRO A 7 -45.89 -0.82 -48.65
N GLN A 8 -46.78 -0.18 -47.89
CA GLN A 8 -46.55 1.13 -47.29
C GLN A 8 -47.53 1.37 -46.13
N ILE A 9 -47.16 2.23 -45.19
CA ILE A 9 -48.01 2.77 -44.13
C ILE A 9 -47.99 4.29 -44.20
N GLY A 10 -49.16 4.91 -44.26
CA GLY A 10 -49.29 6.35 -44.19
C GLY A 10 -50.76 6.76 -44.17
N LYS A 11 -51.00 8.03 -43.88
CA LYS A 11 -52.33 8.62 -44.07
C LYS A 11 -52.46 9.17 -45.48
N THR A 12 -53.58 8.90 -46.12
CA THR A 12 -53.93 9.45 -47.45
C THR A 12 -54.67 10.78 -47.37
N SER A 13 -55.16 11.17 -46.18
CA SER A 13 -55.83 12.45 -45.90
C SER A 13 -55.01 13.34 -44.97
N VAL A 14 -55.01 14.65 -45.23
CA VAL A 14 -54.43 15.64 -44.30
C VAL A 14 -55.31 15.85 -43.06
N ALA A 15 -56.62 15.65 -43.17
CA ALA A 15 -57.59 15.73 -42.08
C ALA A 15 -57.74 14.38 -41.37
N GLY A 16 -57.75 14.39 -40.03
CA GLY A 16 -57.91 13.21 -39.18
C GLY A 16 -56.64 12.78 -38.44
N THR A 17 -56.80 11.93 -37.41
CA THR A 17 -55.70 11.35 -36.63
C THR A 17 -55.35 9.97 -37.17
N GLY A 18 -54.06 9.72 -37.44
CA GLY A 18 -53.55 8.41 -37.87
C GLY A 18 -52.41 7.96 -36.97
N ASN A 19 -52.71 7.11 -35.99
CA ASN A 19 -51.72 6.59 -35.06
C ASN A 19 -51.36 5.14 -35.39
N PHE A 20 -50.07 4.83 -35.42
CA PHE A 20 -49.58 3.46 -35.50
C PHE A 20 -48.90 3.09 -34.18
N ASN A 21 -49.39 2.06 -33.50
CA ASN A 21 -48.91 1.66 -32.19
C ASN A 21 -48.20 0.31 -32.26
N PHE A 22 -46.89 0.31 -32.01
CA PHE A 22 -46.11 -0.90 -31.84
C PHE A 22 -46.27 -1.42 -30.41
N ASN A 23 -46.51 -2.72 -30.25
CA ASN A 23 -46.57 -3.41 -28.96
C ASN A 23 -46.22 -4.90 -29.11
N GLY A 24 -45.10 -5.19 -29.77
CA GLY A 24 -44.58 -6.57 -29.96
C GLY A 24 -45.07 -7.32 -31.19
N GLY A 25 -45.86 -6.67 -32.07
CA GLY A 25 -46.19 -7.19 -33.40
C GLY A 25 -45.07 -6.94 -34.42
N THR A 26 -44.98 -7.78 -35.45
CA THR A 26 -43.99 -7.62 -36.53
C THR A 26 -44.57 -6.82 -37.70
N LEU A 27 -43.86 -5.77 -38.12
CA LEU A 27 -44.12 -5.05 -39.36
C LEU A 27 -43.16 -5.54 -40.45
N LYS A 28 -43.71 -5.86 -41.64
CA LYS A 28 -42.95 -6.44 -42.75
C LYS A 28 -43.32 -5.79 -44.10
N PRO A 29 -42.37 -5.25 -44.88
CA PRO A 29 -42.66 -4.72 -46.20
C PRO A 29 -42.89 -5.85 -47.23
N THR A 30 -43.53 -5.52 -48.35
CA THR A 30 -43.67 -6.43 -49.51
C THR A 30 -42.69 -6.13 -50.64
N ALA A 31 -42.00 -4.98 -50.60
CA ALA A 31 -41.04 -4.52 -51.60
C ALA A 31 -40.10 -3.45 -51.00
N THR A 32 -39.02 -3.13 -51.72
CA THR A 32 -38.18 -1.96 -51.45
C THR A 32 -39.01 -0.68 -51.54
N THR A 33 -38.92 0.21 -50.55
CA THR A 33 -39.76 1.42 -50.49
C THR A 33 -39.09 2.55 -49.70
N ALA A 34 -38.72 3.62 -50.40
CA ALA A 34 -38.08 4.82 -49.82
C ALA A 34 -39.02 5.67 -48.93
N THR A 35 -40.28 5.29 -48.83
CA THR A 35 -41.37 6.03 -48.16
C THR A 35 -42.25 5.07 -47.34
N PHE A 36 -41.66 4.00 -46.79
CA PHE A 36 -42.39 2.86 -46.23
C PHE A 36 -43.34 3.25 -45.10
N MET A 37 -42.94 4.17 -44.21
CA MET A 37 -43.83 4.73 -43.20
C MET A 37 -43.64 6.25 -43.07
N GLN A 38 -44.71 7.01 -43.34
CA GLN A 38 -44.67 8.48 -43.31
C GLN A 38 -46.03 9.14 -43.09
N GLY A 39 -45.99 10.40 -42.65
CA GLY A 39 -47.16 11.27 -42.59
C GLY A 39 -48.16 10.93 -41.48
N LEU A 40 -47.86 9.99 -40.58
CA LEU A 40 -48.74 9.65 -39.45
C LEU A 40 -48.82 10.80 -38.44
N SER A 41 -49.90 10.83 -37.65
CA SER A 41 -50.00 11.73 -36.50
C SER A 41 -49.04 11.29 -35.38
N ALA A 42 -48.89 9.99 -35.17
CA ALA A 42 -47.92 9.40 -34.25
C ALA A 42 -47.57 7.97 -34.66
N ALA A 43 -46.32 7.57 -34.44
CA ALA A 43 -45.88 6.18 -34.49
C ALA A 43 -45.30 5.81 -33.12
N ASN A 44 -46.10 5.25 -32.22
CA ASN A 44 -45.73 5.04 -30.82
C ASN A 44 -45.15 3.64 -30.60
N ILE A 45 -44.04 3.55 -29.87
CA ILE A 45 -43.48 2.30 -29.36
C ILE A 45 -43.89 2.13 -27.90
N ASN A 46 -44.80 1.20 -27.65
CA ASN A 46 -45.25 0.83 -26.30
C ASN A 46 -44.35 -0.28 -25.71
N ALA A 47 -44.67 -0.76 -24.51
CA ALA A 47 -43.89 -1.75 -23.75
C ALA A 47 -43.39 -2.96 -24.57
N GLY A 48 -44.21 -3.53 -25.47
CA GLY A 48 -43.82 -4.67 -26.29
C GLY A 48 -42.82 -4.37 -27.42
N GLY A 49 -42.49 -3.10 -27.66
CA GLY A 49 -41.51 -2.68 -28.66
C GLY A 49 -42.01 -2.72 -30.11
N ALA A 50 -41.19 -2.18 -31.00
CA ALA A 50 -41.34 -2.28 -32.45
C ALA A 50 -40.46 -3.41 -32.99
N ILE A 51 -41.07 -4.35 -33.72
CA ILE A 51 -40.34 -5.38 -34.45
C ILE A 51 -40.54 -5.11 -35.93
N ILE A 52 -39.46 -4.77 -36.64
CA ILE A 52 -39.49 -4.45 -38.07
C ILE A 52 -38.60 -5.45 -38.80
N ASP A 53 -39.21 -6.37 -39.54
CA ASP A 53 -38.52 -7.32 -40.42
C ASP A 53 -38.51 -6.78 -41.83
N THR A 54 -37.34 -6.41 -42.35
CA THR A 54 -37.22 -5.86 -43.71
C THR A 54 -37.46 -6.89 -44.81
N ALA A 55 -37.53 -8.19 -44.50
CA ALA A 55 -37.70 -9.26 -45.47
C ALA A 55 -36.63 -9.28 -46.59
N GLY A 56 -35.48 -8.62 -46.40
CA GLY A 56 -34.47 -8.46 -47.45
C GLY A 56 -34.62 -7.19 -48.30
N PHE A 57 -35.66 -6.39 -48.11
CA PHE A 57 -35.87 -5.14 -48.84
C PHE A 57 -35.26 -3.93 -48.14
N ASP A 58 -34.84 -2.94 -48.91
CA ASP A 58 -34.44 -1.65 -48.36
C ASP A 58 -35.67 -0.75 -48.17
N ILE A 59 -35.88 -0.26 -46.95
CA ILE A 59 -37.03 0.57 -46.61
C ILE A 59 -36.64 1.79 -45.79
N THR A 60 -37.35 2.90 -45.99
CA THR A 60 -37.17 4.11 -45.20
C THR A 60 -38.41 4.44 -44.40
N ILE A 61 -38.23 4.70 -43.10
CA ILE A 61 -39.25 5.25 -42.22
C ILE A 61 -38.91 6.72 -41.96
N GLY A 62 -39.74 7.59 -42.54
CA GLY A 62 -39.63 9.03 -42.36
C GLY A 62 -40.29 9.54 -41.07
N GLN A 63 -41.17 8.75 -40.46
CA GLN A 63 -41.76 9.10 -39.17
C GLN A 63 -40.77 8.97 -38.02
N SER A 64 -40.82 9.93 -37.10
CA SER A 64 -40.31 9.76 -35.74
C SER A 64 -41.01 8.58 -35.05
N LEU A 65 -40.23 7.67 -34.48
CA LEU A 65 -40.73 6.59 -33.63
C LEU A 65 -40.74 7.09 -32.18
N LEU A 66 -41.93 7.32 -31.64
CA LEU A 66 -42.15 8.02 -30.37
C LEU A 66 -42.22 7.05 -29.19
N ASN A 67 -41.87 7.53 -28.00
CA ASN A 67 -42.15 6.82 -26.75
C ASN A 67 -43.68 6.75 -26.50
N GLY A 68 -44.24 5.55 -26.61
CA GLY A 68 -45.65 5.28 -26.27
C GLY A 68 -45.89 4.96 -24.79
N GLY A 69 -44.84 4.93 -23.96
CA GLY A 69 -44.86 4.48 -22.58
C GLY A 69 -44.46 3.01 -22.42
N GLY A 70 -43.95 2.66 -21.23
CA GLY A 70 -43.62 1.27 -20.89
C GLY A 70 -42.24 0.76 -21.34
N GLY A 71 -41.37 1.63 -21.88
CA GLY A 71 -39.95 1.31 -22.07
C GLY A 71 -39.60 0.45 -23.29
N GLY A 72 -40.48 0.37 -24.29
CA GLY A 72 -40.23 -0.43 -25.49
C GLY A 72 -39.07 0.09 -26.36
N GLY A 73 -38.42 -0.83 -27.06
CA GLY A 73 -37.32 -0.55 -28.00
C GLY A 73 -37.63 -0.94 -29.44
N LEU A 74 -36.61 -0.89 -30.30
CA LEU A 74 -36.69 -1.27 -31.71
C LEU A 74 -35.88 -2.56 -31.95
N THR A 75 -36.51 -3.57 -32.55
CA THR A 75 -35.82 -4.76 -33.08
C THR A 75 -35.88 -4.75 -34.60
N LYS A 76 -34.72 -4.65 -35.24
CA LYS A 76 -34.54 -4.68 -36.69
C LYS A 76 -34.17 -6.09 -37.14
N ASN A 77 -35.06 -6.71 -37.90
CA ASN A 77 -34.91 -8.03 -38.51
C ASN A 77 -34.77 -7.94 -40.04
N GLY A 78 -34.46 -9.06 -40.69
CA GLY A 78 -34.35 -9.15 -42.15
C GLY A 78 -33.03 -8.62 -42.70
N ALA A 79 -32.61 -9.13 -43.86
CA ALA A 79 -31.28 -8.84 -44.42
C ALA A 79 -31.14 -7.44 -45.05
N GLY A 80 -32.25 -6.80 -45.44
CA GLY A 80 -32.24 -5.48 -46.08
C GLY A 80 -32.02 -4.34 -45.09
N THR A 81 -31.88 -3.13 -45.61
CA THR A 81 -31.62 -1.91 -44.84
C THR A 81 -32.92 -1.30 -44.33
N LEU A 82 -32.98 -0.99 -43.02
CA LEU A 82 -33.98 -0.07 -42.49
C LEU A 82 -33.33 1.29 -42.30
N THR A 83 -33.77 2.28 -43.06
CA THR A 83 -33.32 3.67 -42.90
C THR A 83 -34.33 4.45 -42.05
N LEU A 84 -33.87 5.08 -40.97
CA LEU A 84 -34.65 6.05 -40.22
C LEU A 84 -34.16 7.45 -40.55
N SER A 85 -35.09 8.37 -40.82
CA SER A 85 -34.77 9.78 -41.07
C SER A 85 -35.40 10.75 -40.06
N GLY A 86 -36.23 10.25 -39.14
CA GLY A 86 -36.86 11.03 -38.07
C GLY A 86 -36.15 10.85 -36.72
N ALA A 87 -36.23 11.87 -35.87
CA ALA A 87 -35.75 11.79 -34.49
C ALA A 87 -36.66 10.88 -33.65
N SER A 88 -36.12 9.77 -33.15
CA SER A 88 -36.88 8.77 -32.39
C SER A 88 -36.68 8.93 -30.89
N THR A 89 -37.74 8.77 -30.10
CA THR A 89 -37.76 9.10 -28.65
C THR A 89 -38.07 7.92 -27.73
N TYR A 90 -38.26 6.72 -28.27
CA TYR A 90 -38.44 5.50 -27.48
C TYR A 90 -37.24 5.22 -26.56
N THR A 91 -37.47 4.61 -25.40
CA THR A 91 -36.44 4.50 -24.36
C THR A 91 -35.79 3.12 -24.26
N GLY A 92 -36.39 2.07 -24.84
CA GLY A 92 -35.78 0.74 -24.89
C GLY A 92 -34.66 0.65 -25.93
N ASN A 93 -33.84 -0.39 -25.83
CA ASN A 93 -32.70 -0.59 -26.72
C ASN A 93 -33.11 -0.77 -28.19
N THR A 94 -32.19 -0.39 -29.08
CA THR A 94 -32.26 -0.71 -30.51
C THR A 94 -31.41 -1.93 -30.79
N VAL A 95 -32.00 -3.03 -31.25
CA VAL A 95 -31.29 -4.28 -31.52
C VAL A 95 -31.32 -4.57 -33.02
N ILE A 96 -30.14 -4.63 -33.64
CA ILE A 96 -29.98 -4.93 -35.07
C ILE A 96 -29.81 -6.43 -35.25
N SER A 97 -30.91 -7.19 -35.21
CA SER A 97 -30.86 -8.65 -35.34
C SER A 97 -30.62 -9.13 -36.78
N GLY A 98 -30.83 -8.30 -37.79
CA GLY A 98 -30.55 -8.61 -39.20
C GLY A 98 -30.23 -7.38 -40.06
N GLY A 99 -29.35 -7.57 -41.04
CA GLY A 99 -29.03 -6.56 -42.06
C GLY A 99 -28.44 -5.28 -41.48
N THR A 100 -28.83 -4.15 -42.07
CA THR A 100 -28.36 -2.81 -41.70
C THR A 100 -29.49 -1.98 -41.09
N LEU A 101 -29.20 -1.28 -39.99
CA LEU A 101 -29.98 -0.12 -39.56
C LEU A 101 -29.19 1.13 -39.96
N ALA A 102 -29.78 1.96 -40.83
CA ALA A 102 -29.17 3.20 -41.28
C ALA A 102 -29.90 4.41 -40.68
N LEU A 103 -29.15 5.44 -40.34
CA LEU A 103 -29.64 6.75 -39.95
C LEU A 103 -29.26 7.78 -41.03
N SER A 104 -30.18 8.69 -41.32
CA SER A 104 -30.00 9.69 -42.36
C SER A 104 -30.54 11.05 -41.95
N GLY A 105 -30.00 12.13 -42.54
CA GLY A 105 -30.43 13.49 -42.24
C GLY A 105 -30.22 13.81 -40.76
N SER A 106 -31.25 14.30 -40.08
CA SER A 106 -31.22 14.62 -38.65
C SER A 106 -31.74 13.49 -37.75
N ALA A 107 -31.76 12.25 -38.23
CA ALA A 107 -32.20 11.10 -37.44
C ALA A 107 -31.36 10.92 -36.17
N THR A 108 -32.05 10.66 -35.07
CA THR A 108 -31.45 10.32 -33.77
C THR A 108 -32.18 9.15 -33.15
N LEU A 109 -31.46 8.39 -32.34
CA LEU A 109 -32.01 7.36 -31.47
C LEU A 109 -31.90 7.83 -30.02
N ALA A 110 -32.82 7.40 -29.17
CA ALA A 110 -32.84 7.85 -27.77
C ALA A 110 -32.13 6.88 -26.79
N SER A 111 -31.78 5.66 -27.20
CA SER A 111 -31.24 4.62 -26.32
C SER A 111 -30.07 3.85 -26.95
N GLN A 112 -29.54 2.85 -26.24
CA GLN A 112 -28.41 2.02 -26.70
C GLN A 112 -28.70 1.33 -28.04
N VAL A 113 -27.66 1.18 -28.86
CA VAL A 113 -27.68 0.35 -30.07
C VAL A 113 -26.87 -0.92 -29.82
N VAL A 114 -27.49 -2.08 -30.01
CA VAL A 114 -26.86 -3.40 -29.94
C VAL A 114 -26.68 -3.92 -31.36
N ILE A 115 -25.43 -4.21 -31.72
CA ILE A 115 -24.97 -4.57 -33.07
C ILE A 115 -24.33 -5.98 -33.00
N PRO A 116 -25.12 -7.07 -33.02
CA PRO A 116 -24.59 -8.42 -33.06
C PRO A 116 -23.63 -8.68 -34.23
N SER A 117 -22.89 -9.78 -34.15
CA SER A 117 -21.93 -10.19 -35.18
C SER A 117 -22.56 -10.23 -36.59
N GLY A 118 -21.85 -9.68 -37.57
CA GLY A 118 -22.27 -9.62 -38.97
C GLY A 118 -23.47 -8.70 -39.24
N ARG A 119 -23.73 -7.73 -38.36
CA ARG A 119 -24.78 -6.70 -38.51
C ARG A 119 -24.13 -5.33 -38.62
N THR A 120 -24.85 -4.37 -39.22
CA THR A 120 -24.31 -3.03 -39.47
C THR A 120 -25.21 -1.95 -38.92
N PHE A 121 -24.60 -1.01 -38.21
CA PHE A 121 -25.19 0.29 -37.90
C PHE A 121 -24.55 1.34 -38.80
N ASP A 122 -25.34 2.01 -39.63
CA ASP A 122 -24.83 2.98 -40.60
C ASP A 122 -25.28 4.39 -40.23
N VAL A 123 -24.31 5.25 -39.93
CA VAL A 123 -24.51 6.67 -39.59
C VAL A 123 -23.82 7.59 -40.59
N SER A 124 -23.35 7.07 -41.72
CA SER A 124 -22.60 7.83 -42.73
C SER A 124 -23.41 8.95 -43.38
N ALA A 125 -24.74 8.84 -43.37
CA ALA A 125 -25.66 9.82 -43.94
C ALA A 125 -26.26 10.79 -42.90
N VAL A 126 -25.79 10.78 -41.65
CA VAL A 126 -26.25 11.69 -40.59
C VAL A 126 -25.60 13.06 -40.75
N THR A 127 -26.41 14.11 -40.75
CA THR A 127 -25.98 15.52 -40.83
C THR A 127 -26.08 16.19 -39.45
N GLY A 128 -25.07 16.97 -39.06
CA GLY A 128 -25.14 17.79 -37.83
C GLY A 128 -24.38 17.25 -36.62
N GLY A 129 -23.50 16.25 -36.81
CA GLY A 129 -22.49 15.87 -35.80
C GLY A 129 -22.85 14.63 -34.99
N ASN A 130 -22.91 13.50 -35.69
CA ASN A 130 -22.76 12.09 -35.26
C ASN A 130 -23.62 11.54 -34.11
N VAL A 131 -23.94 10.26 -34.21
CA VAL A 131 -24.88 9.56 -33.33
C VAL A 131 -24.23 9.22 -31.99
N GLN A 132 -24.78 9.76 -30.91
CA GLN A 132 -24.21 9.79 -29.55
C GLN A 132 -24.79 8.68 -28.63
N ASN A 133 -25.19 7.55 -29.20
CA ASN A 133 -25.82 6.48 -28.43
C ASN A 133 -24.74 5.53 -27.89
N PRO A 134 -24.90 4.98 -26.67
CA PRO A 134 -24.12 3.84 -26.25
C PRO A 134 -24.25 2.71 -27.28
N MET A 135 -23.15 2.00 -27.53
CA MET A 135 -23.09 0.93 -28.52
C MET A 135 -22.50 -0.32 -27.90
N SER A 136 -23.07 -1.47 -28.25
CA SER A 136 -22.48 -2.75 -27.88
C SER A 136 -22.62 -3.79 -28.98
N GLY A 137 -21.87 -4.88 -28.88
CA GLY A 137 -21.91 -6.01 -29.81
C GLY A 137 -20.64 -6.19 -30.63
N GLU A 138 -20.72 -7.04 -31.64
CA GLU A 138 -19.59 -7.55 -32.43
C GLU A 138 -19.67 -7.18 -33.93
N GLY A 139 -20.63 -6.33 -34.29
CA GLY A 139 -20.86 -5.93 -35.66
C GLY A 139 -19.99 -4.75 -36.10
N ALA A 140 -20.50 -4.04 -37.11
CA ALA A 140 -19.82 -2.91 -37.72
C ALA A 140 -20.61 -1.62 -37.61
N VAL A 141 -19.89 -0.51 -37.48
CA VAL A 141 -20.40 0.86 -37.56
C VAL A 141 -19.80 1.52 -38.81
N ASN A 142 -20.67 2.01 -39.68
CA ASN A 142 -20.28 2.80 -40.85
C ASN A 142 -20.55 4.29 -40.59
N GLY A 143 -19.68 5.16 -41.10
CA GLY A 143 -19.71 6.59 -40.83
C GLY A 143 -18.89 6.98 -39.60
N SER A 144 -18.37 8.20 -39.61
CA SER A 144 -17.56 8.70 -38.48
C SER A 144 -18.44 8.90 -37.25
N VAL A 145 -17.92 8.57 -36.08
CA VAL A 145 -18.59 8.70 -34.79
C VAL A 145 -17.84 9.68 -33.91
N VAL A 146 -18.58 10.56 -33.24
CA VAL A 146 -18.08 11.34 -32.08
C VAL A 146 -18.80 10.78 -30.87
N ALA A 147 -18.09 10.48 -29.79
CA ALA A 147 -18.62 9.91 -28.57
C ALA A 147 -18.61 10.95 -27.43
N ALA A 148 -19.79 11.45 -27.09
CA ALA A 148 -20.03 12.31 -25.93
C ALA A 148 -19.80 11.55 -24.61
N ALA A 149 -19.72 12.30 -23.50
CA ALA A 149 -19.44 11.77 -22.17
C ALA A 149 -20.35 10.62 -21.70
N SER A 150 -21.61 10.59 -22.15
CA SER A 150 -22.56 9.53 -21.82
C SER A 150 -22.42 8.27 -22.67
N VAL A 151 -21.61 8.30 -23.74
CA VAL A 151 -21.45 7.17 -24.65
C VAL A 151 -20.54 6.12 -24.02
N ALA A 152 -21.06 4.90 -23.91
CA ALA A 152 -20.27 3.71 -23.63
C ALA A 152 -20.22 2.84 -24.88
N ILE A 153 -19.00 2.51 -25.32
CA ILE A 153 -18.72 1.57 -26.40
C ILE A 153 -18.25 0.28 -25.74
N TYR A 154 -18.92 -0.83 -26.04
CA TYR A 154 -18.62 -2.14 -25.45
C TYR A 154 -18.57 -3.20 -26.55
N PRO A 155 -17.39 -3.69 -26.98
CA PRO A 155 -17.30 -4.89 -27.80
C PRO A 155 -18.05 -6.05 -27.11
N ALA A 156 -18.91 -6.74 -27.85
CA ALA A 156 -19.83 -7.73 -27.31
C ALA A 156 -20.71 -7.21 -26.15
N THR A 157 -20.63 -7.84 -24.97
CA THR A 157 -21.43 -7.56 -23.77
C THR A 157 -20.66 -7.99 -22.53
N ASP A 158 -21.04 -7.48 -21.36
CA ASP A 158 -20.35 -7.77 -20.11
C ASP A 158 -20.11 -9.27 -19.83
N GLY A 159 -18.84 -9.63 -19.67
CA GLY A 159 -18.36 -10.99 -19.46
C GLY A 159 -18.20 -11.82 -20.74
N THR A 160 -18.37 -11.23 -21.92
CA THR A 160 -18.24 -11.92 -23.22
C THR A 160 -17.25 -11.18 -24.09
N VAL A 161 -16.29 -11.91 -24.65
CA VAL A 161 -15.25 -11.31 -25.50
C VAL A 161 -15.72 -11.17 -26.95
N GLY A 162 -15.41 -10.06 -27.58
CA GLY A 162 -15.73 -9.82 -28.98
C GLY A 162 -15.05 -8.61 -29.58
N THR A 163 -15.38 -8.33 -30.85
CA THR A 163 -14.77 -7.23 -31.60
C THR A 163 -15.84 -6.33 -32.20
N LEU A 164 -15.86 -5.06 -31.81
CA LEU A 164 -16.71 -4.05 -32.44
C LEU A 164 -15.88 -3.23 -33.43
N THR A 165 -16.35 -3.14 -34.67
CA THR A 165 -15.61 -2.47 -35.75
C THR A 165 -16.23 -1.13 -36.10
N PHE A 166 -15.42 -0.07 -36.15
CA PHE A 166 -15.72 1.22 -36.74
C PHE A 166 -14.99 1.30 -38.08
N ASN A 167 -15.74 1.34 -39.19
CA ASN A 167 -15.15 1.39 -40.53
C ASN A 167 -14.62 2.78 -40.94
N ASN A 168 -14.89 3.79 -40.11
CA ASN A 168 -14.48 5.18 -40.29
C ASN A 168 -13.87 5.71 -38.99
N ASP A 169 -13.86 7.03 -38.79
CA ASP A 169 -13.23 7.65 -37.63
C ASP A 169 -14.05 7.44 -36.36
N LEU A 170 -13.35 7.29 -35.23
CA LEU A 170 -13.92 7.27 -33.89
C LEU A 170 -13.27 8.37 -33.05
N ASP A 171 -14.05 9.38 -32.68
CA ASP A 171 -13.61 10.50 -31.85
C ASP A 171 -14.19 10.39 -30.43
N MET A 172 -13.34 10.06 -29.47
CA MET A 172 -13.67 9.93 -28.04
C MET A 172 -13.39 11.22 -27.24
N SER A 173 -13.04 12.33 -27.89
CA SER A 173 -12.66 13.59 -27.22
C SER A 173 -13.80 14.20 -26.39
N GLY A 174 -15.05 13.86 -26.70
CA GLY A 174 -16.25 14.23 -25.95
C GLY A 174 -16.37 13.57 -24.57
N GLY A 175 -15.47 12.65 -24.21
CA GLY A 175 -15.34 12.07 -22.87
C GLY A 175 -16.06 10.74 -22.66
N GLY A 176 -16.47 10.07 -23.74
CA GLY A 176 -17.08 8.75 -23.65
C GLY A 176 -16.13 7.68 -23.09
N SER A 177 -16.65 6.47 -22.95
CA SER A 177 -15.89 5.33 -22.46
C SER A 177 -15.83 4.17 -23.43
N ILE A 178 -14.73 3.42 -23.39
CA ILE A 178 -14.58 2.12 -24.02
C ILE A 178 -14.49 1.08 -22.90
N ARG A 179 -15.39 0.10 -22.89
CA ARG A 179 -15.43 -1.00 -21.92
C ARG A 179 -14.91 -2.25 -22.60
N LEU A 180 -13.95 -2.94 -21.97
CA LEU A 180 -13.30 -4.12 -22.51
C LEU A 180 -13.17 -5.21 -21.44
N ASP A 181 -13.50 -6.43 -21.81
CA ASP A 181 -13.20 -7.66 -21.08
C ASP A 181 -11.87 -8.25 -21.56
N LEU A 182 -10.92 -8.45 -20.64
CA LEU A 182 -9.61 -9.04 -20.95
C LEU A 182 -9.42 -10.37 -20.20
N SER A 183 -8.81 -11.34 -20.88
CA SER A 183 -8.31 -12.58 -20.28
C SER A 183 -6.88 -12.43 -19.75
N THR A 184 -6.37 -13.48 -19.11
CA THR A 184 -4.96 -13.56 -18.68
C THR A 184 -3.96 -13.64 -19.83
N THR A 185 -4.42 -13.76 -21.08
CA THR A 185 -3.57 -13.89 -22.27
C THR A 185 -3.68 -12.63 -23.14
N TYR A 186 -2.57 -11.98 -23.48
CA TYR A 186 -2.59 -10.68 -24.16
C TYR A 186 -3.10 -10.71 -25.62
N ASN A 187 -2.96 -11.85 -26.31
CA ASN A 187 -3.22 -11.98 -27.75
C ASN A 187 -4.44 -12.84 -28.12
N SER A 188 -5.23 -13.30 -27.14
CA SER A 188 -6.41 -14.12 -27.42
C SER A 188 -7.44 -13.99 -26.32
N GLY A 189 -8.73 -14.08 -26.67
CA GLY A 189 -9.83 -14.04 -25.70
C GLY A 189 -9.92 -12.69 -25.00
N ASN A 190 -9.81 -11.60 -25.76
CA ASN A 190 -9.94 -10.24 -25.27
C ASN A 190 -10.92 -9.49 -26.16
N ASP A 191 -11.62 -8.54 -25.56
CA ASP A 191 -12.32 -7.53 -26.31
C ASP A 191 -11.36 -6.67 -27.12
N GLN A 192 -11.85 -6.21 -28.28
CA GLN A 192 -11.14 -5.23 -29.08
C GLN A 192 -12.11 -4.28 -29.78
N VAL A 193 -11.76 -3.00 -29.81
CA VAL A 193 -12.35 -2.04 -30.75
C VAL A 193 -11.43 -1.97 -31.97
N VAL A 194 -11.99 -2.13 -33.17
CA VAL A 194 -11.25 -1.91 -34.42
C VAL A 194 -11.69 -0.58 -35.00
N VAL A 195 -10.74 0.26 -35.40
CA VAL A 195 -11.00 1.55 -36.06
C VAL A 195 -10.24 1.59 -37.38
N SER A 196 -10.98 1.47 -38.48
CA SER A 196 -10.41 1.50 -39.82
C SER A 196 -10.01 2.93 -40.25
N GLY A 197 -10.60 3.95 -39.62
CA GLY A 197 -10.23 5.35 -39.76
C GLY A 197 -9.25 5.83 -38.68
N ASN A 198 -9.38 7.10 -38.32
CA ASN A 198 -8.63 7.72 -37.23
C ASN A 198 -9.32 7.51 -35.88
N LEU A 199 -8.52 7.37 -34.82
CA LEU A 199 -8.97 7.37 -33.44
C LEU A 199 -8.51 8.65 -32.75
N THR A 200 -9.41 9.39 -32.11
CA THR A 200 -9.07 10.52 -31.25
C THR A 200 -9.44 10.19 -29.81
N VAL A 201 -8.49 10.32 -28.87
CA VAL A 201 -8.71 10.11 -27.43
C VAL A 201 -8.08 11.24 -26.61
N SER A 202 -8.58 11.46 -25.40
CA SER A 202 -8.07 12.48 -24.48
C SER A 202 -8.19 12.02 -23.02
N SER A 203 -7.74 12.85 -22.09
CA SER A 203 -7.95 12.66 -20.65
C SER A 203 -9.41 12.61 -20.22
N SER A 204 -10.34 13.09 -21.04
CA SER A 204 -11.78 12.94 -20.81
C SER A 204 -12.27 11.53 -21.17
N THR A 205 -11.55 10.82 -22.04
CA THR A 205 -11.86 9.44 -22.40
C THR A 205 -11.57 8.52 -21.21
N VAL A 206 -12.46 7.56 -20.95
CA VAL A 206 -12.28 6.54 -19.92
C VAL A 206 -12.17 5.17 -20.56
N ILE A 207 -11.03 4.51 -20.38
CA ILE A 207 -10.85 3.10 -20.72
C ILE A 207 -11.22 2.29 -19.48
N ARG A 208 -12.30 1.52 -19.60
CA ARG A 208 -12.77 0.61 -18.56
C ARG A 208 -12.40 -0.82 -18.91
N VAL A 209 -11.69 -1.48 -18.01
CA VAL A 209 -11.21 -2.84 -18.22
C VAL A 209 -11.77 -3.75 -17.13
N LYS A 210 -12.37 -4.87 -17.52
CA LYS A 210 -12.72 -5.96 -16.63
C LYS A 210 -11.81 -7.13 -16.89
N ALA A 211 -11.22 -7.68 -15.84
CA ALA A 211 -10.47 -8.91 -15.94
C ALA A 211 -11.41 -10.10 -15.74
N LEU A 212 -11.58 -10.91 -16.78
CA LEU A 212 -12.47 -12.07 -16.76
C LEU A 212 -12.04 -13.12 -15.72
N SER A 213 -10.76 -13.12 -15.36
CA SER A 213 -10.16 -13.99 -14.34
C SER A 213 -10.18 -13.42 -12.92
N GLY A 214 -10.87 -12.30 -12.69
CA GLY A 214 -10.91 -11.63 -11.38
C GLY A 214 -9.53 -11.21 -10.90
N ALA A 215 -9.13 -11.67 -9.70
CA ALA A 215 -7.88 -11.26 -9.06
C ALA A 215 -6.60 -11.88 -9.68
N ALA A 216 -6.72 -12.83 -10.61
CA ALA A 216 -5.54 -13.38 -11.27
C ALA A 216 -4.82 -12.30 -12.09
N ASN A 217 -3.49 -12.39 -12.15
CA ASN A 217 -2.67 -11.43 -12.87
C ASN A 217 -2.96 -11.48 -14.38
N LEU A 218 -3.03 -10.31 -15.00
CA LEU A 218 -2.98 -10.19 -16.45
C LEU A 218 -1.54 -10.41 -16.95
N SER A 219 -1.41 -10.71 -18.24
CA SER A 219 -0.13 -10.94 -18.91
C SER A 219 0.83 -9.77 -18.71
N THR A 220 2.08 -10.10 -18.40
CA THR A 220 3.20 -9.16 -18.29
C THR A 220 4.17 -9.26 -19.47
N VAL A 221 3.87 -10.11 -20.46
CA VAL A 221 4.79 -10.47 -21.55
C VAL A 221 4.77 -9.43 -22.67
N ALA A 222 3.60 -8.89 -22.97
CA ALA A 222 3.37 -7.93 -24.04
C ALA A 222 2.04 -7.19 -23.80
N ASP A 223 1.83 -6.13 -24.58
CA ASP A 223 0.68 -5.24 -24.44
C ASP A 223 -0.61 -5.88 -24.96
N TYR A 224 -1.73 -5.53 -24.32
CA TYR A 224 -3.06 -5.84 -24.83
C TYR A 224 -3.48 -4.75 -25.82
N VAL A 225 -3.80 -5.10 -27.05
CA VAL A 225 -4.32 -4.14 -28.05
C VAL A 225 -5.81 -3.90 -27.80
N LEU A 226 -6.12 -2.78 -27.14
CA LEU A 226 -7.49 -2.39 -26.79
C LEU A 226 -8.23 -1.80 -28.00
N CYS A 227 -7.54 -0.91 -28.72
CA CYS A 227 -8.01 -0.37 -29.98
C CYS A 227 -6.98 -0.65 -31.08
N SER A 228 -7.37 -1.45 -32.07
CA SER A 228 -6.58 -1.66 -33.29
C SER A 228 -6.96 -0.61 -34.32
N VAL A 229 -6.00 0.21 -34.76
CA VAL A 229 -6.27 1.38 -35.59
C VAL A 229 -5.42 1.34 -36.86
N THR A 230 -6.06 1.40 -38.02
CA THR A 230 -5.33 1.45 -39.31
C THR A 230 -5.02 2.88 -39.76
N GLY A 231 -5.86 3.85 -39.41
CA GLY A 231 -5.54 5.27 -39.56
C GLY A 231 -4.61 5.76 -38.46
N THR A 232 -4.73 7.02 -38.08
CA THR A 232 -3.90 7.62 -37.02
C THR A 232 -4.62 7.61 -35.67
N THR A 233 -3.86 7.38 -34.59
CA THR A 233 -4.34 7.70 -33.24
C THR A 233 -3.80 9.04 -32.80
N THR A 234 -4.70 9.94 -32.44
CA THR A 234 -4.38 11.22 -31.80
C THR A 234 -4.65 11.11 -30.30
N MET A 235 -3.58 11.06 -29.50
CA MET A 235 -3.64 11.03 -28.03
C MET A 235 -2.90 12.26 -27.47
N GLY A 236 -3.58 13.40 -27.40
CA GLY A 236 -2.99 14.63 -26.85
C GLY A 236 -2.69 14.52 -25.35
N THR A 237 -3.54 13.81 -24.60
CA THR A 237 -3.36 13.45 -23.20
C THR A 237 -3.81 12.00 -22.98
N THR A 238 -3.18 11.31 -22.02
CA THR A 238 -3.49 9.91 -21.75
C THR A 238 -4.91 9.75 -21.18
N PRO A 239 -5.74 8.85 -21.73
CA PRO A 239 -7.03 8.47 -21.15
C PRO A 239 -6.89 7.94 -19.73
N SER A 240 -7.94 8.10 -18.93
CA SER A 240 -7.99 7.45 -17.62
C SER A 240 -8.25 5.95 -17.76
N LEU A 241 -7.58 5.14 -16.93
CA LEU A 241 -7.83 3.71 -16.81
C LEU A 241 -8.67 3.44 -15.56
N ALA A 242 -9.78 2.74 -15.73
CA ALA A 242 -10.64 2.26 -14.65
C ALA A 242 -10.81 0.75 -14.75
N TRP A 243 -10.87 0.09 -13.59
CA TRP A 243 -11.08 -1.35 -13.50
C TRP A 243 -12.54 -1.63 -13.09
N ASP A 244 -13.24 -2.40 -13.91
CA ASP A 244 -14.60 -2.85 -13.63
C ASP A 244 -14.55 -4.22 -12.93
N GLY A 245 -15.31 -4.40 -11.85
CA GLY A 245 -15.33 -5.65 -11.08
C GLY A 245 -14.10 -5.86 -10.17
N THR A 246 -13.65 -7.12 -10.04
CA THR A 246 -12.47 -7.46 -9.23
C THR A 246 -11.19 -7.09 -9.96
N THR A 247 -10.35 -6.25 -9.38
CA THR A 247 -9.06 -5.83 -9.94
C THR A 247 -8.06 -6.99 -10.00
N PRO A 248 -7.30 -7.17 -11.09
CA PRO A 248 -6.15 -8.08 -11.16
C PRO A 248 -5.10 -7.77 -10.09
N GLY A 249 -4.35 -8.77 -9.62
CA GLY A 249 -3.29 -8.58 -8.62
C GLY A 249 -2.19 -7.58 -9.05
N ASN A 250 -1.91 -7.47 -10.35
CA ASN A 250 -0.92 -6.58 -10.93
C ASN A 250 -1.50 -5.30 -11.56
N TYR A 251 -2.73 -4.91 -11.21
CA TYR A 251 -3.43 -3.77 -11.83
C TYR A 251 -2.67 -2.43 -11.77
N LEU A 252 -1.89 -2.19 -10.70
CA LEU A 252 -1.09 -0.96 -10.53
C LEU A 252 0.10 -0.86 -11.49
N SER A 253 0.44 -1.95 -12.18
CA SER A 253 1.50 -1.98 -13.19
C SER A 253 0.98 -1.68 -14.60
N PHE A 254 -0.32 -1.44 -14.78
CA PHE A 254 -0.87 -1.18 -16.10
C PHE A 254 -1.22 0.28 -16.32
N SER A 255 -0.97 0.75 -17.54
CA SER A 255 -1.34 2.08 -18.00
C SER A 255 -1.84 2.02 -19.44
N VAL A 256 -2.68 2.97 -19.83
CA VAL A 256 -3.08 3.14 -21.23
C VAL A 256 -1.98 3.89 -21.96
N GLN A 257 -1.56 3.38 -23.11
CA GLN A 257 -0.53 3.99 -23.94
C GLN A 257 -0.89 3.92 -25.43
N GLN A 258 -0.28 4.79 -26.21
CA GLN A 258 -0.29 4.69 -27.67
C GLN A 258 0.99 3.99 -28.13
N VAL A 259 0.86 2.89 -28.87
CA VAL A 259 1.98 2.16 -29.47
C VAL A 259 1.74 2.08 -30.97
N GLY A 260 2.54 2.81 -31.74
CA GLY A 260 2.27 3.04 -33.15
C GLY A 260 0.91 3.74 -33.32
N ASN A 261 0.03 3.14 -34.12
CA ASN A 261 -1.34 3.64 -34.27
C ASN A 261 -2.29 3.07 -33.22
N ASN A 262 -1.92 2.04 -32.45
CA ASN A 262 -2.86 1.36 -31.58
C ASN A 262 -2.93 2.00 -30.18
N LEU A 263 -4.09 1.88 -29.55
CA LEU A 263 -4.25 2.14 -28.12
C LEU A 263 -4.13 0.81 -27.37
N VAL A 264 -3.24 0.75 -26.39
CA VAL A 264 -2.89 -0.48 -25.70
C VAL A 264 -2.98 -0.34 -24.18
N LEU A 265 -3.19 -1.46 -23.50
CA LEU A 265 -2.91 -1.60 -22.07
C LEU A 265 -1.48 -2.12 -21.92
N HIS A 266 -0.60 -1.23 -21.46
CA HIS A 266 0.83 -1.49 -21.34
C HIS A 266 1.21 -1.90 -19.92
N TYR A 267 2.04 -2.94 -19.80
CA TYR A 267 2.60 -3.40 -18.52
C TYR A 267 3.96 -2.74 -18.24
N THR A 268 4.05 -2.02 -17.13
CA THR A 268 5.30 -1.52 -16.57
C THR A 268 5.64 -2.29 -15.29
N PRO A 269 6.82 -2.94 -15.20
CA PRO A 269 7.24 -3.65 -13.99
C PRO A 269 7.10 -2.79 -12.73
N ALA A 270 6.53 -3.38 -11.67
CA ALA A 270 6.34 -2.67 -10.41
C ALA A 270 7.69 -2.38 -9.74
N THR A 271 7.86 -1.15 -9.23
CA THR A 271 9.03 -0.74 -8.46
C THR A 271 8.69 -0.63 -6.98
N ALA A 272 9.59 -1.11 -6.12
CA ALA A 272 9.46 -0.94 -4.68
C ALA A 272 9.68 0.53 -4.28
N PRO A 273 9.05 1.01 -3.19
CA PRO A 273 9.44 2.30 -2.62
C PRO A 273 10.89 2.26 -2.11
N THR A 274 11.52 3.42 -1.97
CA THR A 274 12.82 3.56 -1.31
C THR A 274 12.71 4.42 -0.06
N VAL A 275 13.55 4.17 0.93
CA VAL A 275 13.53 4.88 2.22
C VAL A 275 14.91 5.42 2.54
N THR A 276 14.96 6.65 3.04
CA THR A 276 16.07 7.16 3.84
C THR A 276 15.55 7.51 5.23
N ALA A 277 16.34 7.30 6.27
CA ALA A 277 15.89 7.60 7.62
C ALA A 277 17.02 8.12 8.52
N THR A 278 16.64 8.90 9.52
CA THR A 278 17.53 9.43 10.55
C THR A 278 16.89 9.26 11.93
N SER A 279 17.72 9.38 12.98
CA SER A 279 17.26 9.49 14.35
C SER A 279 17.81 10.76 15.00
N SER A 280 17.05 11.33 15.92
CA SER A 280 17.48 12.44 16.75
C SER A 280 16.97 12.29 18.18
N PRO A 281 17.87 12.31 19.19
CA PRO A 281 19.33 12.29 19.06
C PRO A 281 19.85 10.93 18.55
N ALA A 282 21.06 10.87 17.98
CA ALA A 282 21.69 9.61 17.55
C ALA A 282 22.54 8.95 18.65
N THR A 283 23.05 9.76 19.59
CA THR A 283 23.68 9.29 20.82
C THR A 283 22.63 9.31 21.92
N LEU A 284 22.43 8.15 22.53
CA LEU A 284 21.31 7.88 23.41
C LEU A 284 21.76 7.55 24.83
N VAL A 285 20.95 7.97 25.79
CA VAL A 285 20.98 7.42 27.16
C VAL A 285 19.68 6.67 27.43
N ARG A 286 19.66 5.83 28.46
CA ARG A 286 18.44 5.10 28.84
C ARG A 286 17.33 6.05 29.28
N ASN A 287 16.08 5.60 29.14
CA ASN A 287 14.87 6.39 29.35
C ASN A 287 14.76 7.66 28.47
N GLN A 288 15.71 7.87 27.55
CA GLN A 288 15.64 8.96 26.60
C GLN A 288 14.70 8.61 25.46
N LYS A 289 13.99 9.63 25.00
CA LYS A 289 13.20 9.56 23.78
C LYS A 289 14.10 9.81 22.56
N VAL A 290 13.92 8.99 21.52
CA VAL A 290 14.55 9.15 20.22
C VAL A 290 13.49 9.22 19.14
N THR A 291 13.50 10.29 18.34
CA THR A 291 12.61 10.41 17.19
C THR A 291 13.28 9.83 15.97
N VAL A 292 12.64 8.88 15.31
CA VAL A 292 13.04 8.40 13.97
C VAL A 292 12.21 9.15 12.94
N THR A 293 12.87 9.68 11.92
CA THR A 293 12.28 10.36 10.78
C THR A 293 12.67 9.62 9.51
N ALA A 294 11.68 9.19 8.73
CA ALA A 294 11.87 8.47 7.47
C ALA A 294 11.28 9.27 6.31
N THR A 295 12.07 9.47 5.26
CA THR A 295 11.61 10.06 3.99
C THR A 295 11.49 8.95 2.97
N VAL A 296 10.29 8.81 2.37
CA VAL A 296 9.98 7.76 1.41
C VAL A 296 9.90 8.34 0.01
N THR A 297 10.53 7.69 -0.96
CA THR A 297 10.23 7.91 -2.38
C THR A 297 9.26 6.79 -2.80
N PRO A 298 8.01 7.12 -3.18
CA PRO A 298 7.06 6.12 -3.63
C PRO A 298 7.57 5.37 -4.87
N GLY A 299 7.35 4.06 -4.89
CA GLY A 299 7.50 3.24 -6.09
C GLY A 299 6.17 3.14 -6.84
N THR A 300 5.86 1.97 -7.37
CA THR A 300 4.54 1.69 -7.96
C THR A 300 3.45 1.66 -6.88
N GLY A 301 2.41 2.46 -7.10
CA GLY A 301 1.28 2.59 -6.19
C GLY A 301 1.53 3.61 -5.07
N SER A 302 0.79 3.45 -3.98
CA SER A 302 0.84 4.33 -2.82
C SER A 302 1.46 3.62 -1.62
N VAL A 303 2.22 4.37 -0.83
CA VAL A 303 2.76 3.88 0.46
C VAL A 303 1.57 3.66 1.41
N THR A 304 1.47 2.47 1.98
CA THR A 304 0.38 2.09 2.91
C THR A 304 0.83 2.14 4.36
N ASN A 305 2.09 1.84 4.62
CA ASN A 305 2.65 1.83 5.96
C ASN A 305 4.17 2.04 5.94
N VAL A 306 4.71 2.66 6.97
CA VAL A 306 6.15 2.73 7.24
C VAL A 306 6.38 2.23 8.64
N VAL A 307 7.28 1.26 8.80
CA VAL A 307 7.56 0.64 10.11
C VAL A 307 9.03 0.74 10.45
N ALA A 308 9.33 0.85 11.74
CA ALA A 308 10.67 0.70 12.28
C ALA A 308 10.72 -0.46 13.28
N ASP A 309 11.79 -1.25 13.21
CA ASP A 309 12.16 -2.20 14.24
C ASP A 309 13.03 -1.49 15.29
N ALA A 310 12.47 -1.27 16.48
CA ALA A 310 13.13 -0.65 17.62
C ALA A 310 13.45 -1.65 18.75
N SER A 311 13.42 -2.95 18.46
CA SER A 311 13.70 -4.01 19.44
C SER A 311 15.08 -3.87 20.10
N GLN A 312 16.09 -3.38 19.37
CA GLN A 312 17.44 -3.21 19.90
C GLN A 312 17.58 -2.11 20.97
N ILE A 313 16.61 -1.20 21.08
CA ILE A 313 16.51 -0.22 22.17
C ILE A 313 15.45 -0.60 23.20
N GLY A 314 14.97 -1.85 23.16
CA GLY A 314 13.99 -2.39 24.10
C GLY A 314 12.55 -1.91 23.87
N ASP A 315 12.25 -1.36 22.70
CA ASP A 315 10.91 -0.96 22.28
C ASP A 315 10.33 -2.01 21.28
N SER A 316 9.23 -1.70 20.60
CA SER A 316 8.54 -2.63 19.69
C SER A 316 9.38 -3.02 18.46
N ALA A 317 9.32 -4.30 18.09
CA ALA A 317 9.97 -4.85 16.90
C ALA A 317 9.34 -4.41 15.57
N THR A 318 8.11 -3.86 15.60
CA THR A 318 7.41 -3.37 14.40
C THR A 318 6.52 -2.18 14.75
N ALA A 319 7.12 -1.04 15.04
CA ALA A 319 6.38 0.17 15.32
C ALA A 319 6.08 0.96 14.05
N THR A 320 4.83 1.38 13.88
CA THR A 320 4.41 2.22 12.76
C THR A 320 4.94 3.66 12.93
N LEU A 321 5.43 4.25 11.85
CA LEU A 321 5.71 5.69 11.76
C LEU A 321 4.50 6.40 11.16
N VAL A 322 4.21 7.59 11.67
CA VAL A 322 3.04 8.40 11.31
C VAL A 322 3.44 9.43 10.25
N LEU A 323 2.63 9.59 9.21
CA LEU A 323 2.85 10.61 8.18
C LEU A 323 2.78 12.00 8.82
N SER A 324 3.83 12.79 8.61
CA SER A 324 3.92 14.18 9.06
C SER A 324 3.16 15.14 8.12
N ALA A 325 3.13 16.43 8.47
CA ALA A 325 2.59 17.46 7.60
C ALA A 325 3.40 17.64 6.29
N THR A 326 4.66 17.17 6.26
CA THR A 326 5.48 17.15 5.05
C THR A 326 5.19 15.87 4.25
N PRO A 327 4.82 15.96 2.96
CA PRO A 327 4.52 14.79 2.15
C PRO A 327 5.67 13.77 2.15
N ASN A 328 5.30 12.50 2.27
CA ASN A 328 6.21 11.34 2.29
C ASN A 328 7.24 11.30 3.43
N VAL A 329 7.10 12.15 4.45
CA VAL A 329 7.95 12.12 5.65
C VAL A 329 7.15 11.53 6.81
N TYR A 330 7.66 10.47 7.40
CA TYR A 330 7.02 9.71 8.48
C TYR A 330 7.87 9.78 9.75
N THR A 331 7.25 9.94 10.91
CA THR A 331 7.95 10.04 12.19
C THR A 331 7.33 9.19 13.28
N ASN A 332 8.16 8.74 14.22
CA ASN A 332 7.69 8.24 15.51
C ASN A 332 8.78 8.47 16.56
N THR A 333 8.38 8.52 17.83
CA THR A 333 9.27 8.66 18.97
C THR A 333 9.27 7.38 19.79
N PHE A 334 10.45 6.78 19.93
CA PHE A 334 10.71 5.59 20.72
C PHE A 334 11.35 5.97 22.04
N THR A 335 11.24 5.09 23.04
CA THR A 335 11.92 5.28 24.33
C THR A 335 12.95 4.19 24.51
N VAL A 336 14.20 4.56 24.78
CA VAL A 336 15.24 3.58 25.11
C VAL A 336 14.92 2.95 26.45
N ALA A 337 14.66 1.65 26.48
CA ALA A 337 14.29 0.95 27.70
C ALA A 337 15.42 1.01 28.74
N ALA A 338 15.03 1.04 30.03
CA ALA A 338 15.95 1.08 31.17
C ALA A 338 16.92 -0.12 31.25
N GLY A 339 16.62 -1.24 30.59
CA GLY A 339 17.51 -2.41 30.52
C GLY A 339 18.45 -2.42 29.32
N THR A 340 18.43 -1.40 28.45
CA THR A 340 19.21 -1.41 27.21
C THR A 340 20.69 -1.25 27.50
N ALA A 341 21.49 -2.28 27.14
CA ALA A 341 22.94 -2.24 27.29
C ALA A 341 23.58 -1.20 26.34
N PRO A 342 24.66 -0.50 26.75
CA PRO A 342 25.43 0.38 25.89
C PRO A 342 25.94 -0.29 24.61
N GLY A 343 26.25 0.52 23.61
CA GLY A 343 26.77 0.11 22.30
C GLY A 343 25.89 0.54 21.14
N VAL A 344 26.31 0.14 19.93
CA VAL A 344 25.59 0.44 18.69
C VAL A 344 24.28 -0.33 18.63
N LYS A 345 23.17 0.38 18.39
CA LYS A 345 21.83 -0.15 18.18
C LYS A 345 21.33 0.25 16.80
N LEU A 346 20.84 -0.73 16.05
CA LEU A 346 20.39 -0.58 14.68
C LEU A 346 18.86 -0.62 14.65
N LEU A 347 18.25 0.44 14.14
CA LEU A 347 16.81 0.51 13.91
C LEU A 347 16.55 0.35 12.42
N ALA A 348 15.89 -0.73 12.01
CA ALA A 348 15.60 -0.99 10.60
C ALA A 348 14.25 -0.38 10.20
N VAL A 349 14.24 0.46 9.16
CA VAL A 349 13.03 1.13 8.65
C VAL A 349 12.65 0.56 7.29
N VAL A 350 11.38 0.21 7.12
CA VAL A 350 10.83 -0.36 5.89
C VAL A 350 9.53 0.36 5.52
N ALA A 351 9.40 0.80 4.27
CA ALA A 351 8.14 1.28 3.69
C ALA A 351 7.44 0.14 2.93
N LYS A 352 6.12 0.07 3.07
CA LYS A 352 5.25 -0.90 2.42
C LYS A 352 4.33 -0.16 1.46
N ALA A 353 4.08 -0.72 0.27
CA ALA A 353 3.18 -0.17 -0.72
C ALA A 353 1.96 -1.07 -0.96
N ASN A 354 0.88 -0.50 -1.49
CA ASN A 354 -0.31 -1.26 -1.91
C ASN A 354 -0.06 -2.15 -3.14
N SER A 355 1.07 -2.00 -3.82
CA SER A 355 1.58 -2.94 -4.83
C SER A 355 2.08 -4.26 -4.23
N GLY A 356 2.13 -4.39 -2.89
CA GLY A 356 2.69 -5.55 -2.20
C GLY A 356 4.21 -5.54 -2.08
N LEU A 357 4.89 -4.57 -2.70
CA LEU A 357 6.33 -4.40 -2.60
C LEU A 357 6.72 -3.63 -1.33
N ASN A 358 7.83 -4.06 -0.72
CA ASN A 358 8.46 -3.39 0.41
C ASN A 358 9.76 -2.75 -0.05
N SER A 359 10.13 -1.63 0.57
CA SER A 359 11.47 -1.07 0.39
C SER A 359 12.52 -2.04 0.93
N PRO A 360 13.76 -1.98 0.41
CA PRO A 360 14.91 -2.43 1.17
C PRO A 360 14.90 -1.78 2.56
N ALA A 361 15.34 -2.52 3.58
CA ALA A 361 15.43 -1.98 4.92
C ALA A 361 16.53 -0.91 4.99
N TYR A 362 16.19 0.27 5.48
CA TYR A 362 17.16 1.32 5.78
C TYR A 362 17.54 1.25 7.26
N THR A 363 18.83 1.11 7.55
CA THR A 363 19.30 1.00 8.93
C THR A 363 19.72 2.35 9.50
N VAL A 364 19.04 2.78 10.56
CA VAL A 364 19.41 3.95 11.35
C VAL A 364 20.33 3.50 12.49
N THR A 365 21.53 4.05 12.54
CA THR A 365 22.52 3.73 13.57
C THR A 365 22.37 4.68 14.76
N ASN A 366 22.18 4.11 15.94
CA ASN A 366 22.17 4.82 17.21
C ASN A 366 23.27 4.26 18.12
N THR A 367 23.77 5.05 19.05
CA THR A 367 24.73 4.57 20.06
C THR A 367 24.19 4.85 21.45
N VAL A 368 23.86 3.80 22.20
CA VAL A 368 23.54 3.94 23.62
C VAL A 368 24.85 4.04 24.39
N VAL A 369 25.06 5.11 25.13
CA VAL A 369 26.30 5.32 25.88
C VAL A 369 26.15 4.86 27.33
N ALA A 370 27.26 4.40 27.91
CA ALA A 370 27.35 4.12 29.34
C ALA A 370 27.16 5.41 30.15
N THR A 371 26.50 5.31 31.30
CA THR A 371 26.36 6.41 32.26
C THR A 371 26.97 6.04 33.61
N ASN A 372 27.04 7.02 34.51
CA ASN A 372 27.34 6.80 35.91
C ASN A 372 26.05 6.95 36.73
N GLU A 373 25.50 5.83 37.18
CA GLU A 373 24.30 5.81 38.01
C GLU A 373 24.69 6.01 39.48
N VAL A 374 24.06 6.99 40.13
CA VAL A 374 24.32 7.33 41.53
C VAL A 374 23.17 6.82 42.39
N TRP A 375 23.49 6.01 43.40
CA TRP A 375 22.54 5.58 44.40
C TRP A 375 22.08 6.77 45.24
N VAL A 376 20.80 7.10 45.16
CA VAL A 376 20.13 8.15 45.94
C VAL A 376 19.18 7.58 46.98
N GLY A 377 18.79 6.31 46.86
CA GLY A 377 17.94 5.61 47.83
C GLY A 377 16.55 6.22 48.00
N ALA A 378 15.97 6.82 46.95
CA ALA A 378 14.65 7.46 47.02
C ALA A 378 13.47 6.51 46.68
N GLY A 379 13.74 5.22 46.43
CA GLY A 379 12.72 4.20 46.15
C GLY A 379 11.93 3.73 47.37
N ALA A 380 11.09 2.71 47.15
CA ALA A 380 10.28 2.11 48.22
C ALA A 380 11.04 1.05 49.02
N ASP A 381 12.03 0.38 48.40
CA ASP A 381 12.86 -0.68 48.98
C ASP A 381 14.36 -0.50 48.67
N ASP A 382 15.22 -1.35 49.20
CA ASP A 382 16.67 -1.28 48.95
C ASP A 382 17.10 -1.99 47.65
N ASN A 383 16.19 -2.38 46.76
CA ASN A 383 16.53 -3.19 45.59
C ASN A 383 17.22 -2.35 44.50
N TRP A 384 18.23 -2.94 43.84
CA TRP A 384 18.92 -2.32 42.71
C TRP A 384 18.02 -2.15 41.49
N THR A 385 17.04 -3.05 41.30
CA THR A 385 16.05 -2.96 40.21
C THR A 385 15.00 -1.87 40.41
N THR A 386 14.93 -1.24 41.58
CA THR A 386 13.97 -0.17 41.87
C THR A 386 14.48 1.17 41.35
N SER A 387 13.98 1.63 40.21
CA SER A 387 14.47 2.82 39.50
C SER A 387 14.65 4.07 40.35
N PRO A 388 13.72 4.45 41.27
CA PRO A 388 13.91 5.66 42.07
C PRO A 388 15.05 5.58 43.10
N ASN A 389 15.68 4.42 43.31
CA ASN A 389 16.91 4.34 44.10
C ASN A 389 18.13 4.93 43.39
N TRP A 390 18.03 5.22 42.09
CA TRP A 390 19.11 5.74 41.27
C TRP A 390 18.75 7.10 40.68
N ASN A 391 19.76 7.96 40.49
CA ASN A 391 19.57 9.34 40.06
C ASN A 391 19.03 9.49 38.62
N THR A 392 19.41 8.61 37.68
CA THR A 392 18.98 8.72 36.28
C THR A 392 18.20 7.50 35.79
N ALA A 393 18.61 6.28 36.17
CA ALA A 393 17.91 5.04 35.88
C ALA A 393 18.45 3.89 36.73
N THR A 394 17.78 2.73 36.74
CA THR A 394 18.44 1.48 37.14
C THR A 394 19.70 1.27 36.31
N PRO A 395 20.82 0.83 36.89
CA PRO A 395 22.00 0.42 36.13
C PRO A 395 21.61 -0.65 35.12
N ALA A 396 22.14 -0.57 33.90
CA ALA A 396 21.94 -1.64 32.95
C ALA A 396 22.54 -2.93 33.51
N SER A 397 21.96 -4.05 33.10
CA SER A 397 22.54 -5.38 33.37
C SER A 397 23.91 -5.56 32.72
N SER A 398 24.38 -4.61 31.90
CA SER A 398 25.74 -4.53 31.36
C SER A 398 26.16 -3.09 31.06
N GLY A 399 27.30 -2.65 31.58
CA GLY A 399 28.12 -1.57 30.99
C GLY A 399 28.03 -0.17 31.59
N ASP A 400 27.33 0.06 32.71
CA ASP A 400 27.34 1.36 33.41
C ASP A 400 28.32 1.38 34.57
N ALA A 401 28.78 2.57 34.97
CA ALA A 401 29.42 2.73 36.28
C ALA A 401 28.36 2.99 37.34
N VAL A 402 28.62 2.55 38.58
CA VAL A 402 27.75 2.83 39.72
C VAL A 402 28.51 3.59 40.80
N THR A 403 27.84 4.57 41.41
CA THR A 403 28.38 5.37 42.51
C THR A 403 27.42 5.35 43.70
N PHE A 404 27.94 5.04 44.89
CA PHE A 404 27.23 5.17 46.15
C PHE A 404 27.69 6.45 46.84
N ALA A 405 26.76 7.33 47.20
CA ALA A 405 27.03 8.62 47.83
C ALA A 405 26.01 8.91 48.93
N GLY A 406 26.31 9.87 49.80
CA GLY A 406 25.42 10.25 50.92
C GLY A 406 25.16 9.11 51.91
N THR A 407 24.10 9.25 52.71
CA THR A 407 23.80 8.34 53.85
C THR A 407 22.43 7.66 53.77
N THR A 408 21.67 7.91 52.70
CA THR A 408 20.32 7.38 52.53
C THR A 408 20.37 5.92 52.12
N ARG A 409 19.61 5.06 52.82
CA ARG A 409 19.49 3.62 52.55
C ARG A 409 20.85 2.95 52.34
N PRO A 410 21.66 2.85 53.41
CA PRO A 410 23.00 2.32 53.34
C PRO A 410 23.05 0.79 53.16
N THR A 411 21.92 0.13 52.96
CA THR A 411 21.81 -1.33 52.75
C THR A 411 21.32 -1.74 51.35
N PRO A 412 21.86 -1.21 50.22
CA PRO A 412 21.43 -1.60 48.89
C PRO A 412 21.49 -3.11 48.69
N ASN A 413 20.44 -3.69 48.14
CA ASN A 413 20.26 -5.11 47.92
C ASN A 413 20.32 -5.43 46.43
N LEU A 414 21.35 -6.18 46.03
CA LEU A 414 21.52 -6.68 44.67
C LEU A 414 20.53 -7.84 44.45
N ASP A 415 19.36 -7.52 43.91
CA ASP A 415 18.21 -8.42 43.76
C ASP A 415 18.11 -9.11 42.39
N SER A 416 19.01 -8.76 41.48
CA SER A 416 19.20 -9.39 40.17
C SER A 416 20.68 -9.34 39.78
N ASN A 417 21.09 -10.10 38.76
CA ASN A 417 22.46 -10.02 38.25
C ASN A 417 22.68 -8.69 37.51
N PHE A 418 23.78 -8.01 37.82
CA PHE A 418 24.20 -6.79 37.11
C PHE A 418 25.65 -6.92 36.67
N SER A 419 25.96 -6.39 35.49
CA SER A 419 27.32 -6.23 34.99
C SER A 419 27.60 -4.74 34.84
N VAL A 420 28.55 -4.22 35.59
CA VAL A 420 28.90 -2.80 35.61
C VAL A 420 30.33 -2.62 35.12
N ILE A 421 30.67 -1.41 34.67
CA ILE A 421 32.06 -1.01 34.44
C ILE A 421 32.76 -1.15 35.77
N GLY A 422 32.50 -0.26 36.73
CA GLY A 422 33.05 -0.35 38.08
C GLY A 422 32.13 0.29 39.12
N MET A 423 32.53 0.20 40.38
CA MET A 423 31.79 0.73 41.52
C MET A 423 32.63 1.77 42.28
N THR A 424 32.04 2.90 42.62
CA THR A 424 32.68 3.93 43.44
C THR A 424 31.84 4.22 44.68
N PHE A 425 32.46 4.25 45.86
CA PHE A 425 31.90 4.91 47.03
C PHE A 425 32.49 6.31 47.08
N ASP A 426 31.66 7.32 46.85
CA ASP A 426 32.06 8.74 46.82
C ASP A 426 32.59 9.17 48.19
N ALA A 427 33.38 10.25 48.25
CA ALA A 427 33.90 10.79 49.51
C ALA A 427 32.79 11.14 50.53
N THR A 428 31.59 11.45 50.05
CA THR A 428 30.41 11.75 50.86
C THR A 428 29.62 10.51 51.32
N ALA A 429 30.01 9.31 50.89
CA ALA A 429 29.29 8.08 51.22
C ALA A 429 29.36 7.76 52.72
N GLY A 430 28.21 7.44 53.32
CA GLY A 430 28.10 6.82 54.63
C GLY A 430 28.64 5.39 54.64
N SER A 431 28.42 4.64 55.72
CA SER A 431 28.86 3.24 55.82
C SER A 431 27.88 2.32 55.07
N PHE A 432 28.09 2.10 53.77
CA PHE A 432 27.24 1.19 53.00
C PHE A 432 27.60 -0.28 53.25
N THR A 433 26.55 -1.11 53.32
CA THR A 433 26.61 -2.57 53.40
C THR A 433 25.72 -3.15 52.32
N LEU A 434 26.29 -3.42 51.15
CA LEU A 434 25.57 -3.97 50.00
C LEU A 434 25.26 -5.45 50.26
N GLY A 435 23.98 -5.82 50.20
CA GLY A 435 23.51 -7.20 50.28
C GLY A 435 23.19 -7.81 48.92
N THR A 436 22.88 -9.10 48.90
CA THR A 436 22.38 -9.81 47.71
C THR A 436 21.11 -10.58 48.07
N ALA A 437 20.15 -10.61 47.15
CA ALA A 437 19.04 -11.55 47.16
C ALA A 437 19.18 -12.56 46.01
N ASN A 438 18.64 -13.76 46.21
CA ASN A 438 18.63 -14.83 45.21
C ASN A 438 20.03 -15.25 44.69
N SER A 439 21.08 -15.04 45.51
CA SER A 439 22.47 -15.28 45.12
C SER A 439 22.90 -14.51 43.87
N SER A 440 22.30 -13.33 43.64
CA SER A 440 22.61 -12.48 42.50
C SER A 440 24.08 -12.05 42.49
N VAL A 441 24.65 -11.97 41.29
CA VAL A 441 26.07 -11.74 41.05
C VAL A 441 26.30 -10.35 40.48
N LEU A 442 27.29 -9.65 41.02
CA LEU A 442 27.83 -8.42 40.45
C LEU A 442 29.02 -8.78 39.54
N THR A 443 28.88 -8.54 38.24
CA THR A 443 30.00 -8.65 37.30
C THR A 443 30.70 -7.31 37.15
N LEU A 444 32.02 -7.28 37.34
CA LEU A 444 32.85 -6.10 37.10
C LEU A 444 33.62 -6.28 35.80
N THR A 445 33.44 -5.33 34.89
CA THR A 445 34.04 -5.39 33.55
C THR A 445 35.33 -4.57 33.44
N ALA A 446 35.50 -3.51 34.25
CA ALA A 446 36.73 -2.71 34.31
C ALA A 446 36.82 -1.89 35.63
N ASN A 447 37.93 -1.19 35.89
CA ASN A 447 38.07 -0.23 37.01
C ASN A 447 37.97 -0.77 38.46
N GLY A 448 37.25 -1.86 38.71
CA GLY A 448 37.03 -2.49 40.00
C GLY A 448 36.15 -1.69 40.95
N ILE A 449 36.55 -1.64 42.22
CA ILE A 449 35.81 -0.99 43.31
C ILE A 449 36.72 0.05 43.95
N LEU A 450 36.26 1.30 44.03
CA LEU A 450 36.98 2.42 44.62
C LEU A 450 36.23 2.94 45.85
N ASN A 451 36.90 3.01 47.01
CA ASN A 451 36.36 3.66 48.21
C ASN A 451 37.07 4.99 48.49
N LEU A 452 36.43 6.11 48.14
CA LEU A 452 36.88 7.48 48.45
C LEU A 452 36.34 7.99 49.79
N SER A 453 35.38 7.29 50.41
CA SER A 453 34.85 7.64 51.74
C SER A 453 35.79 7.16 52.83
N ALA A 454 35.88 7.93 53.92
CA ALA A 454 36.54 7.51 55.16
C ALA A 454 35.77 6.39 55.88
N SER A 455 34.47 6.23 55.59
CA SER A 455 33.64 5.17 56.16
C SER A 455 34.07 3.79 55.66
N THR A 456 33.80 2.77 56.47
CA THR A 456 33.95 1.39 56.04
C THR A 456 32.85 1.04 55.05
N GLN A 457 33.23 0.49 53.89
CA GLN A 457 32.28 0.02 52.88
C GLN A 457 32.33 -1.50 52.84
N THR A 458 31.16 -2.13 52.95
CA THR A 458 31.02 -3.58 52.90
C THR A 458 30.25 -3.97 51.64
N VAL A 459 30.92 -4.71 50.76
CA VAL A 459 30.35 -5.29 49.55
C VAL A 459 30.11 -6.78 49.82
N ASN A 460 28.91 -7.10 50.30
CA ASN A 460 28.48 -8.45 50.65
C ASN A 460 27.66 -9.09 49.51
N VAL A 461 28.21 -9.05 48.29
CA VAL A 461 27.63 -9.66 47.08
C VAL A 461 28.66 -10.53 46.37
N PRO A 462 28.28 -11.68 45.78
CA PRO A 462 29.17 -12.43 44.89
C PRO A 462 29.65 -11.55 43.74
N ILE A 463 30.97 -11.53 43.50
CA ILE A 463 31.60 -10.76 42.42
C ILE A 463 32.21 -11.71 41.39
N THR A 464 31.94 -11.46 40.11
CA THR A 464 32.63 -12.08 38.98
C THR A 464 33.39 -11.02 38.18
N MET A 465 34.58 -11.35 37.71
CA MET A 465 35.40 -10.45 36.92
C MET A 465 35.45 -10.90 35.45
N SER A 466 35.21 -9.98 34.52
CA SER A 466 35.41 -10.22 33.08
C SER A 466 36.61 -9.47 32.48
N GLY A 467 37.36 -8.76 33.32
CA GLY A 467 38.62 -8.10 32.99
C GLY A 467 39.45 -7.87 34.25
N ALA A 468 40.66 -7.33 34.10
CA ALA A 468 41.50 -6.96 35.24
C ALA A 468 40.81 -5.88 36.11
N GLN A 469 40.79 -6.07 37.43
CA GLN A 469 40.11 -5.17 38.36
C GLN A 469 41.07 -4.57 39.38
N THR A 470 40.75 -3.36 39.84
CA THR A 470 41.44 -2.70 40.96
C THR A 470 40.46 -2.47 42.12
N PHE A 471 40.72 -3.08 43.27
CA PHE A 471 40.02 -2.80 44.51
C PHE A 471 40.84 -1.82 45.34
N ASN A 472 40.40 -0.56 45.39
CA ASN A 472 41.14 0.55 45.99
C ASN A 472 40.44 1.05 47.25
N ALA A 473 41.00 0.72 48.41
CA ALA A 473 40.62 1.28 49.71
C ALA A 473 41.32 2.63 49.90
N ALA A 474 40.95 3.64 49.11
CA ALA A 474 41.70 4.88 49.00
C ALA A 474 41.67 5.70 50.31
N ALA A 475 40.48 5.90 50.89
CA ALA A 475 40.29 6.73 52.09
C ALA A 475 39.79 5.94 53.32
N GLY A 476 39.00 4.88 53.11
CA GLY A 476 38.38 4.08 54.17
C GLY A 476 38.43 2.59 53.88
N LYS A 477 38.14 1.79 54.90
CA LYS A 477 38.22 0.32 54.82
C LYS A 477 37.26 -0.22 53.76
N LEU A 478 37.73 -1.12 52.90
CA LEU A 478 36.91 -1.84 51.92
C LEU A 478 36.82 -3.32 52.31
N VAL A 479 35.60 -3.85 52.44
CA VAL A 479 35.35 -5.23 52.83
C VAL A 479 34.57 -5.94 51.72
N LEU A 480 35.10 -7.04 51.19
CA LEU A 480 34.44 -7.94 50.25
C LEU A 480 34.10 -9.24 50.98
N SER A 481 32.81 -9.47 51.23
CA SER A 481 32.36 -10.51 52.17
C SER A 481 31.92 -11.82 51.53
N GLN A 482 31.68 -11.83 50.22
CA GLN A 482 31.22 -13.00 49.46
C GLN A 482 32.25 -13.46 48.42
N THR A 483 31.92 -14.52 47.69
CA THR A 483 32.80 -15.11 46.66
C THR A 483 33.29 -14.08 45.65
N LEU A 484 34.59 -14.10 45.37
CA LEU A 484 35.25 -13.34 44.31
C LEU A 484 35.76 -14.32 43.24
N THR A 485 35.15 -14.30 42.06
CA THR A 485 35.51 -15.17 40.93
C THR A 485 36.37 -14.41 39.92
N LYS A 486 37.66 -14.76 39.83
CA LYS A 486 38.65 -14.06 39.00
C LYS A 486 38.53 -14.36 37.51
N GLY A 487 38.14 -15.58 37.15
CA GLY A 487 37.99 -15.99 35.74
C GLY A 487 39.27 -15.84 34.89
N GLY A 488 40.47 -15.97 35.49
CA GLY A 488 41.75 -15.76 34.81
C GLY A 488 42.31 -14.34 34.90
N ASN A 489 41.56 -13.38 35.44
CA ASN A 489 41.93 -11.96 35.46
C ASN A 489 42.82 -11.57 36.65
N LEU A 490 43.60 -10.50 36.46
CA LEU A 490 44.40 -9.86 37.51
C LEU A 490 43.50 -9.12 38.52
N VAL A 491 43.70 -9.39 39.81
CA VAL A 491 43.16 -8.58 40.91
C VAL A 491 44.27 -7.70 41.47
N THR A 492 44.12 -6.38 41.41
CA THR A 492 44.97 -5.44 42.13
C THR A 492 44.26 -4.90 43.36
N VAL A 493 44.82 -5.07 44.55
CA VAL A 493 44.35 -4.38 45.76
C VAL A 493 45.30 -3.24 46.08
N THR A 494 44.76 -2.03 46.30
CA THR A 494 45.55 -0.84 46.60
C THR A 494 44.85 0.10 47.58
N GLY A 495 45.49 1.22 47.91
CA GLY A 495 44.96 2.26 48.77
C GLY A 495 45.75 2.47 50.07
N ALA A 496 45.40 3.53 50.80
CA ALA A 496 46.00 3.86 52.09
C ALA A 496 45.28 3.20 53.27
N ALA A 497 44.01 2.85 53.10
CA ALA A 497 43.21 2.14 54.10
C ALA A 497 43.22 0.63 53.87
N ASN A 498 42.72 -0.12 54.86
CA ASN A 498 42.75 -1.58 54.83
C ASN A 498 41.69 -2.16 53.88
N ALA A 499 42.06 -3.21 53.16
CA ALA A 499 41.11 -4.04 52.40
C ALA A 499 40.97 -5.41 53.07
N VAL A 500 39.75 -5.94 53.12
CA VAL A 500 39.45 -7.28 53.65
C VAL A 500 38.69 -8.06 52.59
N ILE A 501 39.17 -9.25 52.27
CA ILE A 501 38.45 -10.21 51.41
C ILE A 501 38.17 -11.44 52.28
N SER A 502 36.95 -11.54 52.79
CA SER A 502 36.55 -12.63 53.69
C SER A 502 35.79 -13.76 53.00
N GLY A 503 35.29 -13.54 51.78
CA GLY A 503 34.70 -14.59 50.95
C GLY A 503 35.73 -15.43 50.19
N THR A 504 35.27 -16.54 49.61
CA THR A 504 36.12 -17.45 48.82
C THR A 504 36.62 -16.76 47.55
N ILE A 505 37.93 -16.81 47.30
CA ILE A 505 38.51 -16.37 46.02
C ILE A 505 38.63 -17.61 45.11
N SER A 506 38.07 -17.54 43.90
CA SER A 506 38.05 -18.68 42.96
C SER A 506 38.51 -18.28 41.54
N GLY A 507 38.85 -19.27 40.72
CA GLY A 507 39.35 -19.09 39.35
C GLY A 507 40.86 -18.83 39.26
N SER A 508 41.44 -19.08 38.08
CA SER A 508 42.85 -18.80 37.76
C SER A 508 43.13 -17.28 37.68
N GLY A 509 44.39 -16.88 37.50
CA GLY A 509 44.82 -15.48 37.39
C GLY A 509 45.59 -14.96 38.61
N SER A 510 46.30 -13.85 38.45
CA SER A 510 47.21 -13.31 39.47
C SER A 510 46.52 -12.39 40.48
N PHE A 511 47.11 -12.28 41.66
CA PHE A 511 46.68 -11.36 42.71
C PHE A 511 47.85 -10.44 43.08
N PHE A 512 47.60 -9.14 43.19
CA PHE A 512 48.66 -8.17 43.37
C PHE A 512 48.29 -7.10 44.39
N LYS A 513 49.12 -6.94 45.42
CA LYS A 513 48.93 -5.93 46.47
C LYS A 513 49.88 -4.75 46.25
N ARG A 514 49.33 -3.54 46.18
CA ARG A 514 50.05 -2.26 46.15
C ARG A 514 49.52 -1.32 47.24
N GLY A 515 50.20 -0.20 47.52
CA GLY A 515 49.78 0.79 48.52
C GLY A 515 50.08 0.42 49.98
N SER A 516 49.92 1.40 50.87
CA SER A 516 50.33 1.31 52.29
C SER A 516 49.31 0.64 53.21
N GLY A 517 48.04 0.55 52.82
CA GLY A 517 47.00 -0.12 53.63
C GLY A 517 47.22 -1.62 53.73
N GLY A 518 46.76 -2.25 54.81
CA GLY A 518 46.82 -3.70 54.99
C GLY A 518 45.83 -4.45 54.10
N LEU A 519 46.18 -5.66 53.66
CA LEU A 519 45.24 -6.60 53.05
C LEU A 519 45.06 -7.79 53.98
N THR A 520 43.82 -8.09 54.35
CA THR A 520 43.46 -9.31 55.07
C THR A 520 42.63 -10.21 54.16
N VAL A 521 42.99 -11.49 54.05
CA VAL A 521 42.23 -12.50 53.32
C VAL A 521 41.88 -13.62 54.28
N ALA A 522 40.59 -13.80 54.60
CA ALA A 522 40.19 -14.63 55.73
C ALA A 522 39.87 -16.10 55.38
N ASN A 523 39.56 -16.42 54.11
CA ASN A 523 39.09 -17.75 53.69
C ASN A 523 39.62 -18.15 52.30
N SER A 524 40.92 -18.45 52.15
CA SER A 524 41.44 -19.02 50.90
C SER A 524 42.27 -20.28 51.16
N ALA A 525 41.87 -21.39 50.53
CA ALA A 525 42.49 -22.70 50.71
C ALA A 525 43.76 -22.91 49.87
N THR A 526 44.10 -22.03 48.93
CA THR A 526 45.34 -22.15 48.14
C THR A 526 45.71 -20.81 47.52
N TRP A 527 46.89 -20.29 47.84
CA TRP A 527 47.54 -19.20 47.12
C TRP A 527 48.52 -19.80 46.13
N ASP A 528 48.44 -19.44 44.86
CA ASP A 528 49.57 -19.55 43.95
C ASP A 528 50.23 -18.18 43.89
N LEU A 529 51.21 -17.97 44.77
CA LEU A 529 52.06 -16.79 44.81
C LEU A 529 53.23 -17.05 43.85
N THR A 530 53.03 -16.76 42.57
CA THR A 530 54.13 -16.57 41.61
C THR A 530 54.44 -15.11 41.44
#